data_AF-A0A0B7MI20-F1
#
_entry.id   AF-A0A0B7MI20-F1
#
_cell.length_a   1.000
_cell.length_b   1.000
_cell.length_c   1.000
_cell.angle_alpha   90.00
_cell.angle_beta   90.00
_cell.angle_gamma   90.00
#
_symmetry.space_group_name_H-M   'P 1'
#
loop_
_entity.id
_entity.type
_entity.pdbx_description
1 polymer ?
#
loop_
_entity_poly.entity_id
_entity_poly.type
_entity_poly.pdbx_seq_one_letter_code
_entity_poly.pdbx_strand_id
1 'polypeptide(L)'
;MSEQVYQPDFLPDKFESGTPNTPGIAGLGAGVAFIRKTGIENVQRHEQELTGALIQGLKDIKGVSIYGPQDIKQRTAVVSINIEERDCGEVSMLLDQKYGILCRSGLHCAPLAHRTLGTLKAGACRISPGLFNTVEDIEKVVRAVYEIINS
;
A
#
# COMPACT_ATOMS: atom_id res chain seq x y z
N MET A 1 -16.65 10.54 -34.29
CA MET A 1 -16.36 11.95 -33.90
C MET A 1 -17.65 12.62 -33.46
N SER A 2 -17.62 13.73 -32.70
CA SER A 2 -18.80 14.33 -32.03
C SER A 2 -20.02 14.63 -32.92
N GLU A 3 -19.82 14.63 -34.24
CA GLU A 3 -20.84 14.83 -35.27
C GLU A 3 -21.54 13.53 -35.70
N GLN A 4 -21.12 12.37 -35.19
CA GLN A 4 -21.65 11.06 -35.53
C GLN A 4 -22.48 10.48 -34.38
N VAL A 5 -23.62 9.89 -34.72
CA VAL A 5 -24.53 9.23 -33.75
C VAL A 5 -24.09 7.83 -33.35
N TYR A 6 -23.11 7.26 -34.06
CA TYR A 6 -22.53 5.95 -33.78
C TYR A 6 -21.07 6.08 -33.35
N GLN A 7 -20.65 5.19 -32.46
CA GLN A 7 -19.25 5.10 -32.04
C GLN A 7 -18.37 4.69 -33.23
N PRO A 8 -17.15 5.23 -33.37
CA PRO A 8 -16.19 4.75 -34.36
C PRO A 8 -15.90 3.25 -34.22
N ASP A 9 -15.55 2.59 -35.31
CA ASP A 9 -15.21 1.17 -35.35
C ASP A 9 -13.71 0.87 -35.21
N PHE A 10 -12.87 1.91 -35.20
CA PHE A 10 -11.42 1.82 -35.03
C PHE A 10 -10.98 1.97 -33.57
N LEU A 11 -9.84 1.34 -33.23
CA LEU A 11 -9.25 1.39 -31.89
C LEU A 11 -8.29 2.59 -31.73
N PRO A 12 -8.14 3.15 -30.52
CA PRO A 12 -8.84 2.80 -29.28
C PRO A 12 -10.24 3.42 -29.17
N ASP A 13 -10.56 4.41 -30.00
CA ASP A 13 -11.76 5.26 -29.93
C ASP A 13 -13.06 4.47 -29.84
N LYS A 14 -13.15 3.28 -30.44
CA LYS A 14 -14.29 2.37 -30.31
C LYS A 14 -14.73 2.11 -28.86
N PHE A 15 -13.82 2.20 -27.89
CA PHE A 15 -14.10 1.96 -26.47
C PHE A 15 -14.08 3.23 -25.60
N GLU A 16 -13.84 4.40 -26.20
CA GLU A 16 -13.66 5.67 -25.47
C GLU A 16 -14.77 6.67 -25.86
N SER A 17 -15.99 6.39 -25.43
CA SER A 17 -17.13 7.28 -25.67
C SER A 17 -17.05 8.55 -24.82
N GLY A 18 -17.37 9.69 -25.44
CA GLY A 18 -17.39 10.99 -24.78
C GLY A 18 -16.03 11.68 -24.77
N THR A 19 -15.95 12.81 -24.06
CA THR A 19 -14.70 13.56 -23.95
C THR A 19 -13.71 12.81 -23.05
N PRO A 20 -12.51 12.45 -23.54
CA PRO A 20 -11.52 11.79 -22.71
C PRO A 20 -11.08 12.66 -21.53
N ASN A 21 -10.68 12.03 -20.43
CA ASN A 21 -10.04 12.71 -19.30
C ASN A 21 -8.63 13.19 -19.69
N THR A 22 -8.57 14.22 -20.52
CA THR A 22 -7.35 14.75 -21.11
C THR A 22 -6.34 15.19 -20.05
N PRO A 23 -6.74 15.90 -18.97
CA PRO A 23 -5.81 16.23 -17.88
C PRO A 23 -5.27 14.99 -17.15
N GLY A 24 -6.13 13.98 -16.90
CA GLY A 24 -5.72 12.73 -16.26
C GLY A 24 -4.75 11.91 -17.12
N ILE A 25 -4.99 11.84 -18.44
CA ILE A 25 -4.12 11.17 -19.40
C ILE A 25 -2.75 11.88 -19.47
N ALA A 26 -2.74 13.21 -19.54
CA ALA A 26 -1.50 13.97 -19.52
C ALA A 26 -0.71 13.77 -18.22
N GLY A 27 -1.39 13.80 -17.07
CA GLY A 27 -0.79 13.52 -15.75
C GLY A 27 -0.23 12.10 -15.64
N LEU A 28 -0.95 11.10 -16.14
CA LEU A 28 -0.48 9.72 -16.21
C LEU A 28 0.77 9.62 -17.10
N GLY A 29 0.78 10.29 -18.26
CA GLY A 29 1.93 10.35 -19.15
C GLY A 29 3.17 10.92 -18.46
N ALA A 30 3.02 12.01 -17.70
CA ALA A 30 4.09 12.59 -16.90
C ALA A 30 4.57 11.63 -15.79
N GLY A 31 3.64 10.94 -15.11
CA GLY A 31 3.97 9.93 -14.10
C GLY A 31 4.75 8.74 -14.68
N VAL A 32 4.36 8.23 -15.85
CA VAL A 32 5.08 7.17 -16.56
C VAL A 32 6.48 7.65 -16.96
N ALA A 33 6.61 8.87 -17.48
CA ALA A 33 7.90 9.44 -17.81
C ALA A 33 8.82 9.57 -16.58
N PHE A 34 8.26 9.96 -15.43
CA PHE A 34 8.97 10.00 -14.16
C PHE A 34 9.47 8.61 -13.74
N ILE A 35 8.61 7.59 -13.72
CA ILE A 35 9.01 6.22 -13.36
C ILE A 35 10.07 5.67 -14.32
N ARG A 36 9.96 5.93 -15.62
CA ARG A 36 10.97 5.52 -16.61
C ARG A 36 12.32 6.21 -16.39
N LYS A 37 12.31 7.49 -15.99
CA LYS A 37 13.53 8.25 -15.66
C LYS A 37 14.16 7.75 -14.36
N THR A 38 13.35 7.46 -13.35
CA THR A 38 13.80 6.91 -12.05
C THR A 38 14.35 5.49 -12.20
N GLY A 39 13.74 4.67 -13.07
CA GLY A 39 14.09 3.28 -13.31
C GLY A 39 13.30 2.33 -12.41
N ILE A 40 12.62 1.34 -13.01
CA ILE A 40 11.74 0.41 -12.28
C ILE A 40 12.55 -0.42 -11.27
N GLU A 41 13.76 -0.82 -11.63
CA GLU A 41 14.66 -1.59 -10.77
C GLU A 41 15.13 -0.77 -9.56
N ASN A 42 15.30 0.55 -9.72
CA ASN A 42 15.65 1.44 -8.62
C ASN A 42 14.47 1.61 -7.66
N VAL A 43 13.25 1.77 -8.19
CA VAL A 43 12.01 1.82 -7.38
C VAL A 43 11.86 0.52 -6.59
N GLN A 44 11.98 -0.62 -7.27
CA GLN A 44 11.86 -1.94 -6.64
C GLN A 44 12.89 -2.13 -5.53
N ARG A 45 14.16 -1.79 -5.77
CA ARG A 45 15.22 -1.93 -4.77
C ARG A 45 14.95 -1.07 -3.54
N HIS A 46 14.58 0.20 -3.73
CA HIS A 46 14.24 1.12 -2.63
C HIS A 46 13.07 0.59 -1.81
N GLU A 47 11.99 0.18 -2.48
CA GLU A 47 10.82 -0.41 -1.83
C GLU A 47 11.14 -1.70 -1.06
N GLN A 48 12.02 -2.55 -1.60
CA GLN A 48 12.50 -3.76 -0.93
C GLN A 48 13.35 -3.45 0.31
N GLU A 49 14.22 -2.45 0.25
CA GLU A 49 15.03 -1.99 1.39
C GLU A 49 14.13 -1.49 2.54
N LEU A 50 13.17 -0.60 2.24
CA LEU A 50 12.21 -0.10 3.23
C LEU A 50 11.34 -1.22 3.83
N THR A 51 10.86 -2.14 2.97
CA THR A 51 10.02 -3.26 3.41
C THR A 51 10.82 -4.24 4.28
N GLY A 52 12.09 -4.48 3.94
CA GLY A 52 13.00 -5.29 4.75
C GLY A 52 13.22 -4.70 6.13
N ALA A 53 13.52 -3.41 6.21
CA ALA A 53 13.67 -2.69 7.48
C ALA A 53 12.37 -2.74 8.31
N LEU A 54 11.21 -2.55 7.66
CA LEU A 54 9.91 -2.59 8.33
C LEU A 54 9.62 -3.98 8.93
N ILE A 55 9.77 -5.04 8.14
CA ILE A 55 9.54 -6.41 8.63
C ILE A 55 10.50 -6.73 9.77
N GLN A 56 11.79 -6.42 9.61
CA GLN A 56 12.79 -6.72 10.63
C GLN A 56 12.46 -6.00 11.93
N GLY A 57 12.15 -4.70 11.88
CA GLY A 57 11.80 -3.92 13.07
C GLY A 57 10.52 -4.39 13.76
N LEU A 58 9.51 -4.81 12.98
CA LEU A 58 8.24 -5.30 13.54
C LEU A 58 8.34 -6.74 14.08
N LYS A 59 9.20 -7.57 13.50
CA LYS A 59 9.37 -8.98 13.88
C LYS A 59 9.89 -9.13 15.31
N ASP A 60 10.66 -8.16 15.79
CA ASP A 60 11.24 -8.17 17.14
C ASP A 60 10.23 -7.68 18.21
N ILE A 61 9.05 -7.21 17.81
CA ILE A 61 8.00 -6.73 18.72
C ILE A 61 7.06 -7.89 19.07
N LYS A 62 7.15 -8.39 20.31
CA LYS A 62 6.27 -9.46 20.83
C LYS A 62 4.80 -9.03 20.78
N GLY A 63 3.95 -9.84 20.17
CA GLY A 63 2.50 -9.57 20.02
C GLY A 63 2.14 -8.89 18.70
N VAL A 64 3.11 -8.62 17.81
CA VAL A 64 2.85 -8.24 16.42
C VAL A 64 2.83 -9.49 15.54
N SER A 65 1.71 -9.69 14.84
CA SER A 65 1.59 -10.70 13.78
C SER A 65 1.80 -10.06 12.41
N ILE A 66 2.75 -10.57 11.63
CA ILE A 66 3.03 -10.12 10.26
C ILE A 66 2.50 -11.14 9.26
N TYR A 67 1.68 -10.70 8.31
CA TYR A 67 1.10 -11.57 7.27
C TYR A 67 1.87 -11.51 5.95
N GLY A 68 1.88 -12.66 5.26
CA GLY A 68 2.51 -12.86 3.96
C GLY A 68 3.94 -13.43 4.04
N PRO A 69 4.58 -13.64 2.88
CA PRO A 69 5.95 -14.14 2.80
C PRO A 69 6.94 -13.24 3.54
N GLN A 70 7.86 -13.85 4.28
CA GLN A 70 8.95 -13.13 4.96
C GLN A 70 10.13 -12.87 4.03
N ASP A 71 10.25 -13.66 2.95
CA ASP A 71 11.21 -13.39 1.87
C ASP A 71 10.76 -12.14 1.10
N ILE A 72 11.58 -11.10 1.15
CA ILE A 72 11.37 -9.82 0.45
C ILE A 72 11.25 -10.01 -1.06
N LYS A 73 11.91 -11.03 -1.62
CA LYS A 73 11.84 -11.32 -3.06
C LYS A 73 10.50 -11.90 -3.50
N GLN A 74 9.71 -12.40 -2.55
CA GLN A 74 8.40 -13.03 -2.78
C GLN A 74 7.23 -12.12 -2.37
N ARG A 75 7.49 -10.81 -2.17
CA ARG A 75 6.45 -9.84 -1.84
C ARG A 75 6.69 -8.48 -2.51
N THR A 76 5.63 -7.68 -2.55
CA THR A 76 5.70 -6.24 -2.84
C THR A 76 5.86 -5.44 -1.55
N ALA A 77 6.02 -4.11 -1.64
CA ALA A 77 6.10 -3.21 -0.50
C ALA A 77 4.75 -2.98 0.21
N VAL A 78 4.19 -4.09 0.69
CA VAL A 78 2.93 -4.13 1.42
C VAL A 78 3.11 -5.08 2.59
N VAL A 79 2.98 -4.56 3.81
CA VAL A 79 3.08 -5.31 5.06
C VAL A 79 1.75 -5.18 5.79
N SER A 80 1.03 -6.29 5.90
CA SER A 80 -0.18 -6.37 6.72
C SER A 80 0.18 -6.92 8.09
N ILE A 81 -0.30 -6.28 9.15
CA ILE A 81 -0.07 -6.67 10.54
C ILE A 81 -1.36 -6.67 11.36
N ASN A 82 -1.31 -7.39 12.47
CA ASN A 82 -2.21 -7.21 13.61
C ASN A 82 -1.39 -7.13 14.90
N ILE A 83 -1.95 -6.45 15.89
CA ILE A 83 -1.40 -6.38 17.25
C ILE A 83 -2.34 -7.20 18.13
N GLU A 84 -1.79 -8.08 18.98
CA GLU A 84 -2.56 -8.89 19.91
C GLU A 84 -3.50 -8.03 20.75
N GLU A 85 -4.74 -8.53 20.93
CA GLU A 85 -5.79 -7.88 21.73
C GLU A 85 -6.21 -6.46 21.28
N ARG A 86 -5.79 -6.02 20.09
CA ARG A 86 -6.16 -4.71 19.53
C ARG A 86 -6.94 -4.84 18.23
N ASP A 87 -7.97 -4.00 18.08
CA ASP A 87 -8.68 -3.87 16.81
C ASP A 87 -7.82 -3.14 15.76
N CYS A 88 -7.81 -3.63 14.52
CA CYS A 88 -6.97 -3.02 13.48
C CYS A 88 -7.38 -1.58 13.13
N GLY A 89 -8.68 -1.25 13.29
CA GLY A 89 -9.19 0.11 13.12
C GLY A 89 -8.69 1.05 14.20
N GLU A 90 -8.70 0.60 15.46
CA GLU A 90 -8.11 1.35 16.58
C GLU A 90 -6.61 1.59 16.37
N VAL A 91 -5.85 0.56 15.98
CA VAL A 91 -4.42 0.69 15.70
C VAL A 91 -4.17 1.73 14.60
N SER A 92 -4.92 1.68 13.49
CA SER A 92 -4.80 2.68 12.42
C SER A 92 -5.15 4.10 12.89
N MET A 93 -6.18 4.24 13.73
CA MET A 93 -6.57 5.54 14.30
C MET A 93 -5.48 6.10 15.22
N LEU A 94 -4.87 5.26 16.05
CA LEU A 94 -3.78 5.66 16.94
C LEU A 94 -2.53 6.07 16.17
N LEU A 95 -2.17 5.31 15.13
CA LEU A 95 -1.05 5.63 14.24
C LEU A 95 -1.24 7.01 13.59
N ASP A 96 -2.44 7.31 13.09
CA ASP A 96 -2.75 8.61 12.51
C ASP A 96 -2.73 9.74 13.55
N GLN A 97 -3.58 9.65 14.59
CA GLN A 97 -3.81 10.77 15.51
C GLN A 97 -2.61 11.09 16.41
N LYS A 98 -1.85 10.08 16.86
CA LYS A 98 -0.73 10.29 17.79
C LYS A 98 0.60 10.46 17.09
N TYR A 99 0.79 9.83 15.94
CA TYR A 99 2.10 9.75 15.28
C TYR A 99 2.11 10.34 13.87
N GLY A 100 0.96 10.72 13.31
CA GLY A 100 0.86 11.22 11.93
C GLY A 100 1.14 10.15 10.88
N ILE A 101 0.95 8.87 11.21
CA ILE A 101 1.28 7.73 10.35
C ILE A 101 0.00 7.21 9.70
N LEU A 102 -0.11 7.42 8.39
CA LEU A 102 -1.25 6.95 7.60
C LEU A 102 -1.06 5.49 7.19
N CYS A 103 -2.03 4.66 7.55
CA CYS A 103 -2.13 3.26 7.16
C CYS A 103 -3.60 2.94 6.83
N ARG A 104 -3.87 1.70 6.41
CA ARG A 104 -5.24 1.28 6.06
C ARG A 104 -5.65 0.04 6.82
N SER A 105 -6.74 0.11 7.57
CA SER A 105 -7.35 -1.02 8.27
C SER A 105 -8.43 -1.72 7.45
N GLY A 106 -8.89 -2.88 7.93
CA GLY A 106 -10.03 -3.61 7.39
C GLY A 106 -9.67 -4.78 6.48
N LEU A 107 -10.55 -5.09 5.52
CA LEU A 107 -10.42 -6.26 4.64
C LEU A 107 -9.75 -5.98 3.30
N HIS A 108 -9.34 -4.73 3.06
CA HIS A 108 -8.62 -4.29 1.86
C HIS A 108 -9.27 -4.71 0.52
N CYS A 109 -10.61 -4.79 0.48
CA CYS A 109 -11.37 -5.31 -0.67
C CYS A 109 -11.05 -6.77 -1.04
N ALA A 110 -10.47 -7.56 -0.14
CA ALA A 110 -9.99 -8.92 -0.36
C ALA A 110 -10.50 -9.92 0.72
N PRO A 111 -11.81 -10.05 0.95
CA PRO A 111 -12.37 -10.86 2.04
C PRO A 111 -11.94 -12.35 1.98
N LEU A 112 -11.75 -12.92 0.79
CA LEU A 112 -11.29 -14.30 0.65
C LEU A 112 -9.84 -14.49 1.10
N ALA A 113 -8.95 -13.53 0.84
CA ALA A 113 -7.58 -13.56 1.33
C ALA A 113 -7.56 -13.48 2.87
N HIS A 114 -8.38 -12.59 3.45
CA HIS A 114 -8.55 -12.51 4.91
C HIS A 114 -9.12 -13.79 5.51
N ARG A 115 -10.01 -14.49 4.80
CA ARG A 115 -10.48 -15.82 5.24
C ARG A 115 -9.32 -16.83 5.29
N THR A 116 -8.49 -16.90 4.26
CA THR A 116 -7.31 -17.78 4.22
C THR A 116 -6.32 -17.46 5.34
N LEU A 117 -6.14 -16.18 5.67
CA LEU A 117 -5.24 -15.72 6.74
C LEU A 117 -5.86 -15.79 8.15
N GLY A 118 -7.12 -16.20 8.29
CA GLY A 118 -7.82 -16.22 9.57
C GLY A 118 -8.23 -14.85 10.12
N THR A 119 -8.13 -13.79 9.31
CA THR A 119 -8.36 -12.39 9.70
C THR A 119 -9.71 -11.83 9.22
N LEU A 120 -10.65 -12.69 8.78
CA LEU A 120 -11.93 -12.23 8.23
C LEU A 120 -12.76 -11.38 9.21
N LYS A 121 -12.66 -11.64 10.51
CA LYS A 121 -13.38 -10.88 11.55
C LYS A 121 -12.59 -9.65 12.01
N ALA A 122 -11.29 -9.81 12.23
CA ALA A 122 -10.44 -8.76 12.80
C ALA A 122 -9.96 -7.74 11.75
N GLY A 123 -9.94 -8.09 10.47
CA GLY A 123 -9.23 -7.33 9.45
C GLY A 123 -7.71 -7.37 9.68
N ALA A 124 -7.00 -6.46 9.03
CA ALA A 124 -5.59 -6.19 9.31
C ALA A 124 -5.29 -4.71 9.13
N CYS A 125 -4.25 -4.22 9.79
CA CYS A 125 -3.65 -2.93 9.48
C CYS A 125 -2.62 -3.13 8.36
N ARG A 126 -2.66 -2.31 7.30
CA ARG A 126 -1.75 -2.41 6.15
C ARG A 126 -0.89 -1.16 6.05
N ILE A 127 0.42 -1.37 6.12
CA ILE A 127 1.46 -0.37 5.90
C ILE A 127 2.07 -0.65 4.52
N SER A 128 2.25 0.37 3.70
CA SER A 128 2.68 0.20 2.30
C SER A 128 3.71 1.28 1.94
N PRO A 129 5.01 1.04 2.19
CA PRO A 129 6.07 1.95 1.79
C PRO A 129 6.05 2.16 0.28
N GLY A 130 6.27 3.39 -0.17
CA GLY A 130 6.43 3.73 -1.57
C GLY A 130 7.72 4.49 -1.84
N LEU A 131 7.93 4.84 -3.10
CA LEU A 131 9.13 5.52 -3.60
C LEU A 131 9.55 6.77 -2.81
N PHE A 132 8.60 7.51 -2.24
CA PHE A 132 8.88 8.76 -1.52
C PHE A 132 9.05 8.58 -0.01
N ASN A 133 8.86 7.37 0.51
CA ASN A 133 9.14 7.09 1.91
C ASN A 133 10.65 6.93 2.14
N THR A 134 11.03 7.13 3.39
CA THR A 134 12.41 7.10 3.85
C THR A 134 12.60 6.03 4.92
N VAL A 135 13.86 5.70 5.22
CA VAL A 135 14.18 4.76 6.32
C VAL A 135 13.71 5.34 7.66
N GLU A 136 13.82 6.65 7.83
CA GLU A 136 13.36 7.39 9.00
C GLU A 136 11.84 7.26 9.18
N ASP A 137 11.07 7.22 8.09
CA ASP A 137 9.62 6.94 8.17
C ASP A 137 9.37 5.53 8.70
N ILE A 138 10.13 4.53 8.22
CA ILE A 138 10.03 3.16 8.70
C ILE A 138 10.37 3.05 10.19
N GLU A 139 11.43 3.72 10.63
CA GLU A 139 11.81 3.77 12.05
C GLU A 139 10.71 4.39 12.92
N LYS A 140 10.06 5.46 12.45
CA LYS A 140 8.90 6.06 13.14
C LYS A 140 7.75 5.07 13.22
N VAL A 141 7.46 4.30 12.17
CA VAL A 141 6.42 3.27 12.19
C VAL A 141 6.74 2.20 13.24
N VAL A 142 7.94 1.65 13.23
CA VAL A 142 8.35 0.59 14.17
C VAL A 142 8.26 1.09 15.61
N ARG A 143 8.74 2.31 15.88
CA ARG A 143 8.64 2.93 17.21
C ARG A 143 7.19 3.13 17.64
N ALA A 144 6.34 3.67 16.77
CA ALA A 144 4.93 3.90 17.07
C ALA A 144 4.19 2.59 17.38
N VAL A 145 4.46 1.52 16.62
CA VAL A 145 3.88 0.20 16.89
C VAL A 145 4.36 -0.34 18.24
N TYR A 146 5.64 -0.17 18.58
CA TYR A 146 6.18 -0.55 19.88
C TYR A 146 5.55 0.26 21.04
N GLU A 147 5.25 1.54 20.85
CA GLU A 147 4.60 2.34 21.88
C GLU A 147 3.11 1.97 22.04
N ILE A 148 2.40 1.70 20.93
CA ILE A 148 0.97 1.29 20.95
C ILE A 148 0.77 -0.04 21.69
N ILE A 149 1.69 -1.00 21.53
CA ILE A 149 1.56 -2.30 22.19
C ILE A 149 1.86 -2.24 23.69
N ASN A 150 2.65 -1.27 24.14
CA ASN A 150 3.04 -1.09 25.54
C ASN A 150 2.21 -0.02 26.28
N SER A 151 1.21 0.57 25.61
CA SER A 151 0.24 1.49 26.21
C SER A 151 -1.02 0.77 26.66
#